data_AF-A0A101HZW1-F1
#
_entry.id   AF-A0A101HZW1-F1
#
_cell.length_a   1.000
_cell.length_b   1.000
_cell.length_c   1.000
_cell.angle_alpha   90.00
_cell.angle_beta   90.00
_cell.angle_gamma   90.00
#
_symmetry.space_group_name_H-M   'P 1'
#
loop_
_entity.id
_entity.type
_entity.pdbx_description
1 polymer ?
#
loop_
_entity_poly.entity_id
_entity_poly.type
_entity_poly.pdbx_seq_one_letter_code
_entity_poly.pdbx_strand_id
1 'polypeptide(L)'
;MREHVGGFSIYPDEEELVLVGYSYCGGCPGGNVEYVPQEMLKNGAEVIHLATGMVVGYPPCSRLSQFKEFIESYYEIPVVIGTHPIPMKYLTAHEKLSFWEKSNMYSKAEHL
;
A
#
# COMPACT_ATOMS: atom_id res chain seq x y z
N MET A 1 -15.42 0.31 1.45
CA MET A 1 -14.92 1.67 1.63
C MET A 1 -16.01 2.60 1.15
N ARG A 2 -16.29 3.67 1.88
CA ARG A 2 -17.38 4.59 1.51
C ARG A 2 -16.99 5.59 0.42
N GLU A 3 -15.73 6.03 0.43
CA GLU A 3 -15.18 6.99 -0.53
C GLU A 3 -14.10 6.29 -1.36
N HIS A 4 -14.14 6.49 -2.68
CA HIS A 4 -13.18 5.92 -3.62
C HIS A 4 -12.11 6.96 -3.93
N VAL A 5 -11.26 7.22 -2.93
CA VAL A 5 -10.21 8.25 -2.98
C VAL A 5 -8.84 7.65 -2.71
N GLY A 6 -7.79 8.30 -3.20
CA GLY A 6 -6.42 7.82 -3.04
C GLY A 6 -6.24 6.47 -3.72
N GLY A 7 -5.80 5.47 -2.96
CA GLY A 7 -5.55 4.12 -3.49
C GLY A 7 -6.83 3.41 -3.93
N PHE A 8 -7.99 3.85 -3.45
CA PHE A 8 -9.30 3.29 -3.84
C PHE A 8 -9.91 3.98 -5.07
N SER A 9 -9.28 5.04 -5.60
CA SER A 9 -9.79 5.76 -6.79
C SER A 9 -9.73 4.94 -8.09
N ILE A 10 -9.04 3.80 -8.07
CA ILE A 10 -8.94 2.89 -9.20
C ILE A 10 -10.20 2.04 -9.40
N TYR A 11 -11.09 1.98 -8.42
CA TYR A 11 -12.33 1.21 -8.46
C TYR A 11 -13.50 2.12 -8.87
N PRO A 12 -14.46 1.63 -9.68
CA PRO A 12 -15.69 2.36 -10.02
C PRO A 12 -16.44 2.83 -8.77
N ASP A 13 -17.03 4.02 -8.82
CA ASP A 13 -17.75 4.60 -7.67
C ASP A 13 -18.95 3.76 -7.21
N GLU A 14 -19.53 2.95 -8.10
CA GLU A 14 -20.67 2.08 -7.79
C GLU A 14 -20.26 0.73 -7.17
N GLU A 15 -18.96 0.39 -7.17
CA GLU A 15 -18.47 -0.88 -6.65
C GLU A 15 -18.45 -0.88 -5.10
N GLU A 16 -19.13 -1.84 -4.48
CA GLU A 16 -19.09 -1.96 -3.01
C GLU A 16 -17.76 -2.59 -2.56
N LEU A 17 -16.84 -1.76 -2.08
CA LEU A 17 -15.61 -2.25 -1.46
C LEU A 17 -15.87 -2.67 0.00
N VAL A 18 -15.36 -3.81 0.46
CA VAL A 18 -15.49 -4.26 1.86
C VAL A 18 -14.12 -4.57 2.45
N LEU A 19 -13.85 -4.06 3.66
CA LEU A 19 -12.63 -4.39 4.40
C LEU A 19 -12.80 -5.74 5.11
N VAL A 20 -12.15 -6.78 4.59
CA VAL A 20 -12.21 -8.14 5.16
C VAL A 20 -11.05 -8.48 6.10
N GLY A 21 -10.04 -7.62 6.18
CA GLY A 21 -8.91 -7.78 7.09
C GLY A 21 -7.94 -6.61 7.07
N TYR A 22 -7.18 -6.45 8.16
CA TYR A 22 -6.07 -5.51 8.24
C TYR A 22 -4.95 -6.08 9.09
N SER A 23 -3.71 -5.72 8.78
CA SER A 23 -2.54 -6.04 9.58
C SER A 23 -1.42 -5.05 9.30
N TYR A 24 -0.35 -5.10 10.08
CA TYR A 24 0.90 -4.40 9.82
C TYR A 24 1.93 -5.39 9.25
N CYS A 25 2.98 -4.89 8.58
CA CYS A 25 3.96 -5.73 7.87
C CYS A 25 4.88 -6.58 8.79
N GLY A 26 4.80 -6.44 10.10
CA GLY A 26 5.70 -7.12 11.04
C GLY A 26 7.03 -6.40 11.29
N GLY A 27 7.20 -5.18 10.75
CA GLY A 27 8.50 -4.48 10.77
C GLY A 27 9.54 -5.16 9.87
N CYS A 28 10.69 -4.54 9.66
CA CYS A 28 11.74 -5.12 8.82
C CYS A 28 12.26 -6.43 9.45
N PRO A 29 12.29 -7.57 8.72
CA PRO A 29 12.28 -7.69 7.26
C PRO A 29 10.91 -7.84 6.59
N GLY A 30 9.81 -7.90 7.33
CA GLY A 30 8.45 -8.08 6.82
C GLY A 30 7.78 -9.33 7.37
N GLY A 31 8.00 -9.69 8.64
CA GLY A 31 7.62 -11.00 9.17
C GLY A 31 6.13 -11.37 9.01
N ASN A 32 5.23 -10.38 9.02
CA ASN A 32 3.82 -10.65 8.79
C ASN A 32 3.47 -10.80 7.30
N VAL A 33 4.28 -10.23 6.40
CA VAL A 33 4.08 -10.35 4.95
C VAL A 33 4.17 -11.82 4.51
N GLU A 34 4.93 -12.66 5.21
CA GLU A 34 5.15 -14.08 4.89
C GLU A 34 3.95 -15.01 5.16
N TYR A 35 2.91 -14.56 5.88
CA TYR A 35 1.78 -15.43 6.20
C TYR A 35 0.43 -14.72 6.23
N VAL A 36 0.38 -13.42 6.56
CA VAL A 36 -0.88 -12.68 6.64
C VAL A 36 -1.66 -12.66 5.32
N PRO A 37 -1.03 -12.53 4.13
CA PRO A 37 -1.79 -12.61 2.88
C PRO A 37 -2.58 -13.91 2.73
N GLN A 38 -2.02 -15.04 3.21
CA GLN A 38 -2.73 -16.32 3.21
C GLN A 38 -3.98 -16.30 4.09
N GLU A 39 -3.92 -15.65 5.24
CA GLU A 39 -5.07 -15.49 6.13
C GLU A 39 -6.10 -14.51 5.56
N MET A 40 -5.66 -13.46 4.87
CA MET A 40 -6.54 -12.54 4.15
C MET A 40 -7.30 -13.26 3.02
N LEU A 41 -6.62 -14.11 2.25
CA LEU A 41 -7.25 -14.96 1.23
C LEU A 41 -8.32 -15.88 1.83
N LYS A 42 -8.04 -16.53 2.97
CA LYS A 42 -9.03 -17.37 3.68
C LYS A 42 -10.26 -16.57 4.13
N ASN A 43 -10.10 -15.27 4.38
CA ASN A 43 -11.20 -14.36 4.73
C ASN A 43 -11.92 -13.78 3.50
N GLY A 44 -11.56 -14.19 2.28
CA GLY A 44 -12.19 -13.75 1.04
C GLY A 44 -11.63 -12.43 0.48
N ALA A 45 -10.37 -12.09 0.76
CA ALA A 45 -9.73 -10.94 0.12
C ALA A 45 -9.52 -11.19 -1.38
N GLU A 46 -9.96 -10.25 -2.20
CA GLU A 46 -9.76 -10.26 -3.67
C GLU A 46 -8.59 -9.39 -4.11
N VAL A 47 -8.18 -8.44 -3.26
CA VAL A 47 -7.07 -7.52 -3.48
C VAL A 47 -6.45 -7.12 -2.14
N ILE A 48 -5.13 -6.91 -2.10
CA ILE A 48 -4.42 -6.41 -0.91
C ILE A 48 -3.88 -5.02 -1.17
N HIS A 49 -4.17 -4.08 -0.26
CA HIS A 49 -3.57 -2.74 -0.30
C HIS A 49 -2.38 -2.63 0.66
N LEU A 50 -1.25 -2.12 0.18
CA LEU A 50 -0.13 -1.69 1.01
C LEU A 50 -0.35 -0.23 1.42
N ALA A 51 -0.41 0.07 2.72
CA ALA A 51 -0.89 1.38 3.19
C ALA A 51 -0.08 2.59 2.67
N THR A 52 -0.76 3.73 2.47
CA THR A 52 -0.12 5.01 2.06
C THR A 52 1.03 5.41 2.99
N GLY A 53 0.95 5.07 4.29
CA GLY A 53 2.04 5.32 5.25
C GLY A 53 3.38 4.66 4.87
N MET A 54 3.37 3.60 4.06
CA MET A 54 4.58 2.97 3.53
C MET A 54 5.22 3.81 2.41
N VAL A 55 4.43 4.65 1.73
CA VAL A 55 4.88 5.58 0.68
C VAL A 55 5.45 6.86 1.29
N VAL A 56 4.80 7.42 2.31
CA VAL A 56 5.15 8.73 2.91
C VAL A 56 5.78 8.62 4.30
N GLY A 57 6.56 7.56 4.55
CA GLY A 57 7.33 7.36 5.78
C GLY A 57 8.64 8.17 5.84
N TYR A 58 9.31 8.21 7.00
CA TYR A 58 10.56 8.94 7.22
C TYR A 58 11.69 7.99 7.67
N PRO A 59 12.27 7.16 6.79
CA PRO A 59 12.13 7.16 5.33
C PRO A 59 10.95 6.31 4.81
N PRO A 60 10.57 6.46 3.53
CA PRO A 60 9.62 5.56 2.88
C PRO A 60 10.06 4.11 2.98
N CYS A 61 9.11 3.17 2.93
CA CYS A 61 9.41 1.74 3.05
C CYS A 61 10.31 1.30 1.89
N SER A 62 11.56 0.94 2.21
CA SER A 62 12.53 0.48 1.22
C SER A 62 12.21 -0.90 0.63
N ARG A 63 11.26 -1.63 1.24
CA ARG A 63 10.82 -2.97 0.83
C ARG A 63 9.48 -2.98 0.09
N LEU A 64 8.88 -1.81 -0.17
CA LEU A 64 7.53 -1.70 -0.73
C LEU A 64 7.36 -2.51 -2.02
N SER A 65 8.28 -2.35 -2.97
CA SER A 65 8.23 -3.07 -4.26
C SER A 65 8.43 -4.57 -4.09
N GLN A 66 9.33 -4.98 -3.20
CA GLN A 66 9.60 -6.40 -2.92
C GLN A 66 8.41 -7.07 -2.23
N PHE A 67 7.72 -6.38 -1.32
CA PHE A 67 6.51 -6.90 -0.70
C PHE A 67 5.38 -7.05 -1.72
N LYS A 68 5.17 -6.06 -2.59
CA LYS A 68 4.21 -6.16 -3.70
C LYS A 68 4.53 -7.37 -4.59
N GLU A 69 5.77 -7.47 -5.09
CA GLU A 69 6.21 -8.56 -5.94
C GLU A 69 6.06 -9.94 -5.27
N PHE A 70 6.47 -10.06 -4.01
CA PHE A 70 6.34 -11.31 -3.27
C PHE A 70 4.87 -11.71 -3.10
N ILE A 71 4.02 -10.79 -2.66
CA ILE A 71 2.61 -11.11 -2.41
C ILE A 71 1.91 -11.52 -3.71
N GLU A 72 2.13 -10.78 -4.80
CA GLU A 72 1.52 -11.06 -6.11
C GLU A 72 2.01 -12.38 -6.69
N SER A 73 3.31 -12.67 -6.59
CA SER A 73 3.89 -13.89 -7.17
C SER A 73 3.62 -15.15 -6.35
N TYR A 74 3.61 -15.05 -5.02
CA TYR A 74 3.48 -16.21 -4.14
C TYR A 74 2.03 -16.56 -3.80
N TYR A 75 1.16 -15.55 -3.59
CA TYR A 75 -0.24 -15.76 -3.23
C TYR A 75 -1.22 -15.56 -4.39
N GLU A 76 -0.71 -15.17 -5.56
CA GLU A 76 -1.51 -14.99 -6.78
C GLU A 76 -2.71 -14.04 -6.60
N ILE A 77 -2.54 -13.00 -5.75
CA ILE A 77 -3.54 -11.97 -5.46
C ILE A 77 -3.02 -10.59 -5.88
N PRO A 78 -3.83 -9.74 -6.55
CA PRO A 78 -3.43 -8.38 -6.89
C PRO A 78 -3.04 -7.55 -5.66
N VAL A 79 -2.03 -6.71 -5.83
CA VAL A 79 -1.60 -5.77 -4.77
C VAL A 79 -1.61 -4.34 -5.27
N VAL A 80 -2.25 -3.46 -4.53
CA VAL A 80 -2.32 -2.02 -4.82
C VAL A 80 -1.50 -1.25 -3.79
N ILE A 81 -0.76 -0.23 -4.24
CA ILE A 81 0.03 0.62 -3.35
C ILE A 81 -0.82 1.83 -2.96
N GLY A 82 -1.14 1.93 -1.69
CA GLY A 82 -1.82 3.06 -1.07
C GLY A 82 -3.24 2.73 -0.64
N THR A 83 -3.77 3.57 0.24
CA THR A 83 -5.13 3.49 0.77
C THR A 83 -5.79 4.85 0.71
N HIS A 84 -5.47 5.76 1.63
CA HIS A 84 -5.98 7.14 1.61
C HIS A 84 -5.10 8.07 0.74
N PRO A 85 -5.62 9.22 0.27
CA PRO A 85 -4.84 10.24 -0.43
C PRO A 85 -3.67 10.76 0.42
N ILE A 86 -2.59 11.21 -0.21
CA ILE A 86 -1.49 11.85 0.50
C ILE A 86 -1.91 13.28 0.91
N PRO A 87 -1.98 13.63 2.21
CA PRO A 87 -2.32 15.00 2.58
C PRO A 87 -1.20 15.94 2.16
N MET A 88 -1.52 17.09 1.56
CA MET A 88 -0.55 18.05 1.01
C MET A 88 0.58 18.43 1.99
N LYS A 89 0.28 18.54 3.28
CA LYS A 89 1.30 18.81 4.31
C LYS A 89 2.42 17.76 4.37
N TYR A 90 2.12 16.49 4.09
CA TYR A 90 3.12 15.42 4.03
C TYR A 90 3.95 15.54 2.76
N LEU A 91 3.32 15.80 1.61
CA LEU A 91 4.02 16.01 0.34
C LEU A 91 5.04 17.14 0.45
N THR A 92 4.63 18.30 0.94
CA THR A 92 5.52 19.47 1.14
C THR A 92 6.62 19.20 2.16
N ALA A 93 6.39 18.32 3.14
CA ALA A 93 7.45 17.91 4.08
C ALA A 93 8.48 17.01 3.40
N HIS A 94 8.02 16.04 2.59
CA HIS A 94 8.85 15.10 1.86
C HIS A 94 9.74 15.77 0.82
N GLU A 95 9.24 16.76 0.10
CA GLU A 95 10.02 17.56 -0.87
C GLU A 95 11.26 18.23 -0.26
N LYS A 96 11.29 18.43 1.07
CA LYS A 96 12.43 19.02 1.78
C LYS A 96 13.46 17.98 2.25
N LEU A 97 13.19 16.68 2.08
CA LEU A 97 14.03 15.60 2.58
C LEU A 97 14.96 15.09 1.49
N SER A 98 16.25 15.01 1.80
CA SER A 98 17.32 14.64 0.85
C SER A 98 17.23 13.21 0.29
N PHE A 99 16.38 12.37 0.87
CA PHE A 99 16.14 11.00 0.43
C PHE A 99 14.83 10.82 -0.34
N TRP A 100 13.97 11.84 -0.41
CA TRP A 100 12.65 11.70 -1.04
C TRP A 100 12.76 11.37 -2.53
N GLU A 101 13.50 12.17 -3.30
CA GLU A 101 13.72 11.90 -4.73
C GLU A 101 14.36 10.52 -4.96
N LYS A 102 15.33 10.14 -4.10
CA LYS A 102 16.03 8.85 -4.19
C LYS A 102 15.13 7.64 -3.91
N SER A 103 14.05 7.83 -3.15
CA SER A 103 13.10 6.76 -2.84
C SER A 103 12.24 6.35 -4.04
N ASN A 104 12.15 7.25 -5.04
CA ASN A 104 11.36 7.10 -6.26
C ASN A 104 9.92 6.65 -5.96
N MET A 105 9.28 7.27 -4.97
CA MET A 105 7.94 6.91 -4.54
C MET A 105 6.85 7.39 -5.50
N TYR A 106 7.04 8.53 -6.18
CA TYR A 106 6.10 9.01 -7.19
C TYR A 106 5.83 7.96 -8.28
N SER A 107 6.86 7.31 -8.81
CA SER A 107 6.67 6.30 -9.86
C SER A 107 5.99 5.01 -9.35
N LYS A 108 5.95 4.79 -8.03
CA LYS A 108 5.38 3.58 -7.40
C LYS A 108 3.94 3.80 -6.95
N ALA A 109 3.52 5.06 -6.80
CA ALA A 109 2.26 5.45 -6.20
C ALA A 109 1.67 6.68 -6.93
N GLU A 110 1.79 6.73 -8.26
CA GLU A 110 1.38 7.88 -9.09
C GLU A 110 -0.11 8.22 -8.95
N HIS A 111 -0.93 7.23 -8.62
CA HIS A 111 -2.37 7.37 -8.45
C HIS A 111 -2.80 7.90 -7.05
N LEU A 112 -1.85 8.22 -6.16
CA LEU A 112 -2.12 8.69 -4.78
C LEU A 112 -2.06 10.20 -4.57
#